data_AF-A0A7W2Q0Z4-F1
#
_entry.id   AF-A0A7W2Q0Z4-F1
#
_cell.length_a   1.000
_cell.length_b   1.000
_cell.length_c   1.000
_cell.angle_alpha   90.00
_cell.angle_beta   90.00
_cell.angle_gamma   90.00
#
_symmetry.space_group_name_H-M   'P 1'
#
loop_
_entity.id
_entity.type
_entity.pdbx_description
1 polymer ?
#
loop_
_entity_poly.entity_id
_entity_poly.type
_entity_poly.pdbx_seq_one_letter_code
_entity_poly.pdbx_strand_id
1 'polypeptide(L)' 'MTNRNEQFLSVIDSDAKAEILESIAGHYGITVEQAFAEVAGEQAEHLLDYMVEPMRSATSVLMQRRGMRGW' A
#
# COMPACT_ATOMS: atom_id res chain seq x y z
N MET A 1 5.70 15.48 7.23
CA MET A 1 6.55 14.84 6.19
C MET A 1 5.61 14.08 5.26
N THR A 2 5.77 14.14 3.94
CA THR A 2 4.83 13.44 3.03
C THR A 2 4.96 11.94 3.22
N ASN A 3 3.87 11.27 3.63
CA ASN A 3 3.84 9.82 3.71
C ASN A 3 3.97 9.24 2.28
N ARG A 4 5.02 8.43 2.06
CA ARG A 4 5.35 7.82 0.78
C ARG A 4 4.28 6.84 0.29
N ASN A 5 3.70 6.08 1.21
CA ASN A 5 2.62 5.14 0.92
C ASN A 5 1.37 5.91 0.49
N GLU A 6 0.99 6.97 1.20
CA GLU A 6 -0.16 7.81 0.83
C GLU A 6 0.03 8.41 -0.57
N GLN A 7 1.23 8.91 -0.86
CA GLN A 7 1.57 9.42 -2.18
C GLN A 7 1.42 8.33 -3.26
N PHE A 8 1.95 7.13 -3.02
CA PHE A 8 1.78 6.01 -3.96
C PHE A 8 0.30 5.63 -4.15
N LEU A 9 -0.46 5.49 -3.06
CA LEU A 9 -1.88 5.16 -3.10
C LEU A 9 -2.73 6.26 -3.79
N SER A 10 -2.24 7.50 -3.83
CA SER A 10 -2.92 8.61 -4.52
C SER A 10 -2.70 8.64 -6.04
N VAL A 11 -1.65 7.98 -6.56
CA VAL A 11 -1.29 8.02 -8.00
C VAL A 11 -1.65 6.76 -8.77
N ILE A 12 -2.04 5.70 -8.08
CA ILE A 12 -2.51 4.45 -8.70
C ILE A 12 -4.01 4.49 -8.92
N ASP A 13 -4.50 3.58 -9.77
CA ASP A 13 -5.92 3.46 -10.09
C ASP A 13 -6.73 3.03 -8.86
N SER A 14 -7.99 3.46 -8.77
CA SER A 14 -8.86 3.21 -7.60
C SER A 14 -9.01 1.73 -7.28
N ASP A 15 -9.09 0.89 -8.31
CA ASP A 15 -9.28 -0.55 -8.18
C ASP A 15 -8.02 -1.20 -7.60
N ALA A 16 -6.84 -0.82 -8.09
CA ALA A 16 -5.56 -1.29 -7.55
C ALA A 16 -5.35 -0.82 -6.09
N LYS A 17 -5.76 0.40 -5.76
CA LYS A 17 -5.75 0.89 -4.37
C LYS A 17 -6.66 0.03 -3.48
N ALA A 18 -7.87 -0.27 -3.93
CA ALA A 18 -8.82 -1.08 -3.19
C ALA A 18 -8.25 -2.50 -2.96
N GLU A 19 -7.76 -3.16 -4.01
CA GLU A 19 -7.17 -4.51 -3.91
C GLU A 19 -5.98 -4.57 -2.92
N ILE A 20 -5.11 -3.56 -2.93
CA ILE A 20 -3.98 -3.46 -2.00
C ILE A 20 -4.49 -3.35 -0.55
N LEU A 21 -5.41 -2.42 -0.30
CA LEU A 21 -5.92 -2.17 1.05
C LEU A 21 -6.76 -3.35 1.57
N GLU A 22 -7.55 -3.99 0.71
CA GLU A 22 -8.30 -5.22 1.04
C GLU A 22 -7.36 -6.37 1.37
N SER A 23 -6.27 -6.54 0.63
CA SER A 23 -5.25 -7.56 0.92
C SER A 23 -4.59 -7.34 2.29
N ILE A 24 -4.27 -6.08 2.64
CA ILE A 24 -3.69 -5.72 3.94
C ILE A 24 -4.72 -5.93 5.06
N ALA A 25 -5.94 -5.43 4.85
CA ALA A 25 -7.06 -5.59 5.78
C ALA A 25 -7.32 -7.07 6.09
N GLY A 26 -7.37 -7.91 5.06
CA GLY A 26 -7.52 -9.36 5.20
C GLY A 26 -6.36 -10.03 5.92
N HIS A 27 -5.11 -9.56 5.71
CA HIS A 27 -3.94 -10.11 6.39
C HIS A 27 -3.95 -9.84 7.90
N TYR A 28 -4.34 -8.62 8.32
CA TYR A 28 -4.34 -8.21 9.72
C TYR A 28 -5.69 -8.39 10.43
N GLY A 29 -6.75 -8.79 9.71
CA GLY A 29 -8.09 -8.94 10.28
C GLY A 29 -8.73 -7.61 10.67
N ILE A 30 -8.42 -6.54 9.95
CA ILE A 30 -8.92 -5.18 10.16
C ILE A 30 -9.80 -4.73 8.99
N THR A 31 -10.41 -3.55 9.12
CA THR A 31 -11.16 -2.92 8.02
C THR A 31 -10.23 -2.23 7.02
N VAL A 32 -10.73 -1.98 5.80
CA VAL A 32 -9.99 -1.23 4.77
C VAL A 32 -9.68 0.20 5.24
N GLU A 33 -10.59 0.83 5.97
CA GLU A 33 -10.40 2.16 6.55
C GLU A 33 -9.27 2.17 7.58
N GLN A 34 -9.20 1.14 8.44
CA GLN A 34 -8.09 0.97 9.39
C GLN A 34 -6.78 0.70 8.66
N ALA A 35 -6.78 -0.19 7.65
CA ALA A 35 -5.59 -0.47 6.86
C ALA A 35 -5.04 0.80 6.19
N PHE A 36 -5.92 1.65 5.64
CA PHE A 36 -5.52 2.94 5.09
C PHE A 36 -4.92 3.86 6.15
N ALA A 37 -5.55 3.98 7.33
CA ALA A 37 -5.06 4.82 8.42
C ALA A 37 -3.67 4.37 8.92
N GLU A 38 -3.44 3.06 9.01
CA GLU A 38 -2.13 2.49 9.40
C GLU A 38 -1.05 2.83 8.37
N VAL A 39 -1.28 2.55 7.08
CA VAL A 39 -0.24 2.73 6.06
C VAL A 39 -0.02 4.19 5.67
N ALA A 40 -1.02 5.07 5.87
CA ALA A 40 -0.93 6.51 5.64
C ALA A 40 -0.44 7.30 6.86
N GLY A 41 -0.19 6.66 8.01
CA GLY A 41 0.31 7.32 9.22
C GLY A 41 1.72 7.88 9.09
N GLU A 42 2.08 8.93 9.84
CA GLU A 42 3.40 9.57 9.74
C GLU A 42 4.59 8.65 10.05
N GLN A 43 4.34 7.57 10.82
CA GLN A 43 5.34 6.57 11.22
C GLN A 43 5.15 5.23 10.52
N ALA A 44 4.35 5.18 9.45
CA ALA A 44 4.14 3.95 8.71
C ALA A 44 5.46 3.43 8.14
N GLU A 45 5.66 2.12 8.22
CA GLU A 45 6.75 1.45 7.51
C GLU A 45 6.50 1.46 6.00
N HIS A 46 7.40 0.88 5.23
CA HIS A 46 7.21 0.81 3.79
C HIS A 46 5.98 -0.06 3.47
N LEU A 47 5.16 0.35 2.50
CA LEU A 47 3.88 -0.33 2.20
C LEU A 47 4.01 -1.85 2.03
N LEU A 48 5.10 -2.32 1.41
CA LEU A 48 5.33 -3.74 1.15
C LEU A 48 5.55 -4.57 2.43
N ASP A 49 5.90 -3.95 3.56
CA ASP A 49 6.09 -4.63 4.84
C ASP A 49 4.75 -5.05 5.46
N TYR A 50 3.66 -4.39 5.08
CA TYR A 50 2.29 -4.73 5.47
C TYR A 50 1.67 -5.82 4.60
N MET A 51 2.35 -6.25 3.54
CA MET A 51 1.76 -7.06 2.48
C MET A 51 2.31 -8.48 2.45
N VAL A 52 1.43 -9.41 2.09
CA VAL A 52 1.79 -10.81 1.84
C VAL A 52 1.78 -11.14 0.36
N GLU A 53 2.44 -12.23 -0.01
CA GLU A 53 2.39 -12.74 -1.38
C GLU A 53 0.99 -13.28 -1.74
N PRO A 54 0.56 -13.17 -3.01
CA PRO A 54 1.28 -12.61 -4.16
C PRO A 54 1.17 -11.09 -4.30
N MET A 55 0.33 -10.43 -3.49
CA MET A 55 0.00 -9.02 -3.65
C MET A 55 1.21 -8.11 -3.42
N ARG A 56 2.12 -8.50 -2.52
CA ARG A 56 3.39 -7.80 -2.28
C ARG A 56 4.22 -7.69 -3.57
N SER A 57 4.45 -8.81 -4.26
CA SER A 57 5.21 -8.80 -5.52
C SER A 57 4.53 -7.97 -6.61
N ALA A 58 3.20 -8.09 -6.76
CA ALA A 58 2.44 -7.30 -7.73
C ALA A 58 2.55 -5.79 -7.46
N THR A 59 2.45 -5.39 -6.20
CA THR A 59 2.57 -3.98 -5.76
C THR A 59 3.98 -3.44 -6.00
N SER A 60 5.02 -4.23 -5.75
CA SER A 60 6.39 -3.84 -6.06
C SER A 60 6.58 -3.54 -7.55
N VAL A 61 6.01 -4.37 -8.44
CA VAL A 61 6.04 -4.12 -9.89
C VAL A 61 5.26 -2.87 -10.26
N LEU A 62 4.11 -2.63 -9.62
CA LEU A 62 3.31 -1.43 -9.85
C LEU A 62 4.06 -0.15 -9.46
N MET A 63 4.72 -0.15 -8.30
CA MET A 63 5.60 0.94 -7.84
C MET A 63 6.73 1.21 -8.85
N GLN A 64 7.35 0.16 -9.37
CA GLN A 64 8.40 0.29 -10.39
C GLN A 64 7.87 0.96 -11.66
N ARG A 65 6.68 0.57 -12.14
CA ARG A 65 6.05 1.16 -13.34
C ARG A 65 5.72 2.64 -13.15
N ARG A 66 5.42 3.07 -11.93
CA ARG A 66 5.14 4.48 -11.59
C ARG A 66 6.41 5.28 -11.28
N GLY A 67 7.61 4.69 -11.43
CA GLY A 67 8.89 5.38 -11.17
C GLY A 67 9.22 5.55 -9.69
N MET A 68 8.53 4.83 -8.81
CA MET A 68 8.67 4.91 -7.34
C MET A 68 9.52 3.76 -6.79
N ARG A 69 10.46 3.23 -7.60
CA ARG A 69 11.34 2.12 -7.18
C ARG A 69 12.37 2.62 -6.15
N GLY A 70 12.41 1.99 -4.98
CA GLY A 70 13.37 2.32 -3.91
C GLY A 70 12.91 3.43 -2.97
N TRP A 71 11.61 3.75 -2.97
CA TRP A 71 10.95 4.54 -1.94
C TRP A 71 10.81 3.74 -0.64
#